data_AF-A0A1V5S0A4-F1
#
_entry.id   AF-A0A1V5S0A4-F1
#
_cell.length_a   1.000
_cell.length_b   1.000
_cell.length_c   1.000
_cell.angle_alpha   90.00
_cell.angle_beta   90.00
_cell.angle_gamma   90.00
#
_symmetry.space_group_name_H-M   'P 1'
#
loop_
_entity.id
_entity.type
_entity.pdbx_description
1 polymer ?
#
loop_
_entity_poly.entity_id
_entity_poly.type
_entity_poly.pdbx_seq_one_letter_code
_entity_poly.pdbx_strand_id
1 'polypeptide(L)'
;MLVKNMFIFIKNHTLFLSLFSIMQIFSILLIIISYCQYRESVLANKAYYKETATFSVDCSGVTFTEIEAYIDDICNEKAIAAKTVRVFLDFDFNSDVLYLPLGMDYIIGNGEGFSSDVTPQIIIPLVVLGEINSTVGEKIEINGQLFSVVGCYNVNEYSAVNRAAIKAADKVLKIEVAANSLPTKKEIEKFNEHTYSFLPFSTISNPRERNITSEFGFNSDYINSIILLLLAIINISYVYNYILRQRKYILTIYRSCGCSLKRMFVLCFSEFLMYFIITAVLAIFIFHFFIKKTLFSEAVSPLDYIPPIMTAVVIVLAVIIPQINNFIKKSLIDVLKRGELI
;
A
#
# COMPACT_ATOMS: atom_id res chain seq x y z
N MET A 1 8.03 -37.16 19.29
CA MET A 1 9.46 -37.02 19.65
C MET A 1 9.92 -35.55 19.66
N LEU A 2 9.64 -34.78 18.60
CA LEU A 2 9.91 -33.33 18.53
C LEU A 2 9.33 -32.52 19.71
N VAL A 3 8.02 -32.67 19.99
CA VAL A 3 7.33 -31.95 21.07
C VAL A 3 7.92 -32.27 22.45
N LYS A 4 8.29 -33.53 22.70
CA LYS A 4 8.85 -33.98 24.00
C LYS A 4 10.26 -33.42 24.23
N ASN A 5 11.11 -33.40 23.21
CA ASN A 5 12.43 -32.76 23.27
C ASN A 5 12.31 -31.24 23.47
N MET A 6 11.30 -30.62 22.88
CA MET A 6 11.04 -29.20 23.04
C MET A 6 10.60 -28.86 24.47
N PHE A 7 9.72 -29.64 25.08
CA PHE A 7 9.30 -29.45 26.47
C PHE A 7 10.47 -29.58 27.47
N ILE A 8 11.36 -30.55 27.26
CA ILE A 8 12.55 -30.73 28.11
C ILE A 8 13.50 -29.52 27.96
N PHE A 9 13.68 -29.03 26.74
CA PHE A 9 14.49 -27.84 26.48
C PHE A 9 13.89 -26.57 27.10
N ILE A 10 12.57 -26.35 26.95
CA ILE A 10 11.86 -25.22 27.55
C ILE A 10 12.01 -25.24 29.07
N LYS A 11 11.86 -26.41 29.71
CA LYS A 11 11.93 -26.53 31.17
C LYS A 11 13.33 -26.25 31.73
N ASN A 12 14.39 -26.61 31.00
CA ASN A 12 15.78 -26.47 31.45
C ASN A 12 16.43 -25.13 31.06
N HIS A 13 15.87 -24.41 30.10
CA HIS A 13 16.42 -23.15 29.58
C HIS A 13 15.39 -22.01 29.55
N THR A 14 14.49 -21.97 30.53
CA THR A 14 13.35 -21.02 30.60
C THR A 14 13.76 -19.55 30.43
N LEU A 15 14.77 -19.09 31.17
CA LEU A 15 15.24 -17.70 31.15
C LEU A 15 15.87 -17.33 29.79
N PHE A 16 16.57 -18.27 29.17
CA PHE A 16 17.13 -18.08 27.85
C PHE A 16 16.02 -18.03 26.79
N LEU A 17 15.05 -18.94 26.87
CA LEU A 17 13.91 -19.00 25.95
C LEU A 17 13.00 -17.77 26.06
N SER A 18 12.83 -17.22 27.27
CA SER A 18 12.08 -15.99 27.48
C SER A 18 12.79 -14.77 26.88
N LEU A 19 14.10 -14.60 27.12
CA LEU A 19 14.89 -13.53 26.51
C LEU A 19 14.90 -13.63 24.98
N PHE A 20 15.06 -14.84 24.45
CA PHE A 20 14.97 -15.11 23.02
C PHE A 20 13.61 -14.70 22.45
N SER A 21 12.53 -15.11 23.10
CA SER A 21 11.16 -14.81 22.66
C SER A 21 10.92 -13.30 22.67
N ILE A 22 11.39 -12.59 23.70
CA ILE A 22 11.30 -11.13 23.80
C ILE A 22 12.05 -10.45 22.64
N MET A 23 13.29 -10.86 22.37
CA MET A 23 14.09 -10.30 21.27
C MET A 23 13.43 -10.53 19.91
N GLN A 24 12.82 -11.72 19.72
CA GLN A 24 12.16 -12.04 18.46
C GLN A 24 10.80 -11.32 18.31
N ILE A 25 10.03 -11.18 19.38
CA ILE A 25 8.83 -10.33 19.41
C ILE A 25 9.21 -8.90 19.04
N PHE A 26 10.28 -8.36 19.62
CA PHE A 26 10.74 -7.01 19.32
C PHE A 26 11.14 -6.85 17.84
N SER A 27 11.85 -7.81 17.27
CA SER A 27 12.15 -7.80 15.83
C SER A 27 10.90 -7.81 14.96
N ILE A 28 9.90 -8.63 15.27
CA ILE A 28 8.67 -8.69 14.48
C ILE A 28 7.86 -7.39 14.64
N LEU A 29 7.82 -6.82 15.85
CA LEU A 29 7.23 -5.50 16.09
C LEU A 29 7.90 -4.42 15.25
N LEU A 30 9.22 -4.40 15.18
CA LEU A 30 9.96 -3.45 14.33
C LEU A 30 9.60 -3.58 12.85
N ILE A 31 9.42 -4.80 12.35
CA ILE A 31 8.99 -5.02 10.95
C ILE A 31 7.59 -4.46 10.73
N ILE A 32 6.65 -4.72 11.64
CA ILE A 32 5.28 -4.21 11.54
C ILE A 32 5.26 -2.67 11.62
N ILE A 33 5.99 -2.07 12.56
CA ILE A 33 6.10 -0.62 12.71
C ILE A 33 6.72 0.02 11.47
N SER A 34 7.84 -0.52 10.99
CA SER A 34 8.52 -0.05 9.77
C SER A 34 7.59 -0.06 8.56
N TYR A 35 6.80 -1.13 8.38
CA TYR A 35 5.83 -1.20 7.31
C TYR A 35 4.70 -0.16 7.45
N CYS A 36 4.17 0.03 8.66
CA CYS A 36 3.10 1.00 8.89
C CYS A 36 3.60 2.44 8.67
N GLN A 37 4.80 2.77 9.15
CA GLN A 37 5.46 4.06 8.90
C GLN A 37 5.68 4.28 7.40
N TYR A 38 6.26 3.30 6.71
CA TYR A 38 6.44 3.35 5.25
C TYR A 38 5.11 3.63 4.54
N ARG A 39 4.03 2.92 4.90
CA ARG A 39 2.72 3.08 4.29
C ARG A 39 2.14 4.48 4.51
N GLU A 40 2.17 5.00 5.75
CA GLU A 40 1.71 6.36 6.04
C GLU A 40 2.54 7.40 5.27
N SER A 41 3.87 7.24 5.19
CA SER A 41 4.71 8.13 4.38
C SER A 41 4.39 8.06 2.89
N VAL A 42 4.05 6.88 2.34
CA VAL A 42 3.59 6.74 0.95
C VAL A 42 2.27 7.45 0.73
N LEU A 43 1.31 7.28 1.64
CA LEU A 43 0.00 7.92 1.54
C LEU A 43 0.12 9.44 1.67
N ALA A 44 0.86 9.92 2.66
CA ALA A 44 1.12 11.35 2.87
C ALA A 44 1.86 11.97 1.68
N ASN A 45 2.85 11.27 1.12
CA ASN A 45 3.56 11.75 -0.06
C ASN A 45 2.66 11.80 -1.29
N LYS A 46 1.80 10.78 -1.51
CA LYS A 46 0.79 10.80 -2.59
C LYS A 46 -0.19 11.96 -2.42
N ALA A 47 -0.69 12.21 -1.20
CA ALA A 47 -1.57 13.33 -0.90
C ALA A 47 -0.88 14.68 -1.16
N TYR A 48 0.36 14.82 -0.69
CA TYR A 48 1.18 16.01 -0.92
C TYR A 48 1.43 16.25 -2.42
N TYR A 49 1.79 15.21 -3.19
CA TYR A 49 1.93 15.33 -4.66
C TYR A 49 0.62 15.71 -5.35
N LYS A 50 -0.52 15.18 -4.88
CA LYS A 50 -1.84 15.58 -5.38
C LYS A 50 -2.06 17.08 -5.12
N GLU A 51 -1.83 17.59 -3.91
CA GLU A 51 -2.00 19.01 -3.57
C GLU A 51 -1.02 19.95 -4.29
N THR A 52 0.20 19.49 -4.54
CA THR A 52 1.28 20.32 -5.12
C THR A 52 1.35 20.28 -6.65
N ALA A 53 0.55 19.42 -7.29
CA ALA A 53 0.45 19.33 -8.75
C ALA A 53 -0.97 19.57 -9.30
N THR A 54 -1.97 19.81 -8.45
CA THR A 54 -3.36 19.98 -8.89
C THR A 54 -3.81 21.43 -8.80
N PHE A 55 -4.32 21.94 -9.92
CA PHE A 55 -5.05 23.20 -10.01
C PHE A 55 -6.54 22.90 -9.79
N SER A 56 -7.24 23.78 -9.10
CA SER A 56 -8.69 23.67 -8.88
C SER A 56 -9.35 24.98 -9.29
N VAL A 57 -10.24 24.92 -10.26
CA VAL A 57 -10.97 26.08 -10.81
C VAL A 57 -12.43 25.97 -10.38
N ASP A 58 -12.89 26.91 -9.56
CA ASP A 58 -14.31 27.04 -9.24
C ASP A 58 -15.07 27.58 -10.47
N CYS A 59 -16.04 26.80 -10.93
CA CYS A 59 -16.84 27.08 -12.12
C CYS A 59 -18.33 27.25 -11.77
N SER A 60 -18.66 27.41 -10.48
CA SER A 60 -20.03 27.46 -9.99
C SER A 60 -20.89 28.44 -10.80
N GLY A 61 -21.92 27.91 -11.45
CA GLY A 61 -22.88 28.69 -12.24
C GLY A 61 -22.57 28.76 -13.75
N VAL A 62 -21.52 28.10 -14.22
CA VAL A 62 -21.21 27.98 -15.66
C VAL A 62 -21.75 26.66 -16.20
N THR A 63 -22.26 26.68 -17.43
CA THR A 63 -22.77 25.49 -18.12
C THR A 63 -21.66 24.71 -18.83
N PHE A 64 -21.87 23.42 -19.06
CA PHE A 64 -20.88 22.57 -19.73
C PHE A 64 -20.49 23.11 -21.12
N THR A 65 -21.45 23.60 -21.90
CA THR A 65 -21.18 24.14 -23.24
C THR A 65 -20.26 25.37 -23.23
N GLU A 66 -20.32 26.18 -22.18
CA GLU A 66 -19.47 27.37 -22.06
C GLU A 66 -18.00 27.03 -21.76
N ILE A 67 -17.74 25.86 -21.17
CA ILE A 67 -16.39 25.43 -20.77
C ILE A 67 -15.82 24.28 -21.60
N GLU A 68 -16.60 23.70 -22.51
CA GLU A 68 -16.17 22.56 -23.32
C GLU A 68 -14.90 22.86 -24.10
N ALA A 69 -14.84 24.03 -24.75
CA ALA A 69 -13.64 24.48 -25.47
C ALA A 69 -12.42 24.69 -24.54
N TYR A 70 -12.65 25.13 -23.30
CA TYR A 70 -11.60 25.27 -22.30
C TYR A 70 -11.06 23.91 -21.83
N ILE A 71 -11.96 22.94 -21.60
CA ILE A 71 -11.59 21.55 -21.26
C ILE A 71 -10.75 20.95 -22.39
N ASP A 72 -11.17 21.12 -23.64
CA ASP A 72 -10.44 20.64 -24.81
C ASP A 72 -9.05 21.29 -24.92
N ASP A 73 -8.93 22.59 -24.64
CA ASP A 73 -7.66 23.30 -24.67
C ASP A 73 -6.67 22.79 -23.60
N ILE A 74 -7.17 22.46 -22.40
CA ILE A 74 -6.35 21.82 -21.35
C ILE A 74 -5.96 20.40 -21.75
N CYS A 75 -6.90 19.61 -22.29
CA CYS A 75 -6.65 18.22 -22.68
C CYS A 75 -5.61 18.13 -23.82
N ASN A 76 -5.54 19.15 -24.67
CA ASN A 76 -4.55 19.31 -25.73
C ASN A 76 -3.26 20.03 -25.27
N GLU A 77 -3.03 20.11 -23.95
CA GLU A 77 -1.82 20.65 -23.32
C GLU A 77 -1.49 22.11 -23.68
N LYS A 78 -2.47 22.90 -24.16
CA LYS A 78 -2.21 24.29 -24.57
C LYS A 78 -1.85 25.17 -23.38
N ALA A 79 -2.48 24.94 -22.23
CA ALA A 79 -2.19 25.62 -20.98
C ALA A 79 -1.01 24.97 -20.26
N ILE A 80 -1.16 23.70 -19.91
CA ILE A 80 -0.23 22.91 -19.09
C ILE A 80 -0.24 21.45 -19.56
N ALA A 81 0.90 20.77 -19.42
CA ALA A 81 0.96 19.32 -19.62
C ALA A 81 0.18 18.61 -18.50
N ALA A 82 -1.08 18.28 -18.77
CA ALA A 82 -2.00 17.68 -17.83
C ALA A 82 -1.87 16.15 -17.84
N LYS A 83 -1.87 15.56 -16.64
CA LYS A 83 -1.96 14.11 -16.43
C LYS A 83 -3.40 13.65 -16.38
N THR A 84 -4.21 14.39 -15.64
CA THR A 84 -5.64 14.11 -15.45
C THR A 84 -6.41 15.42 -15.41
N VAL A 85 -7.60 15.42 -16.01
CA VAL A 85 -8.57 16.51 -15.92
C VAL A 85 -9.85 15.91 -15.35
N ARG A 86 -10.38 16.51 -14.30
CA ARG A 86 -11.61 16.13 -13.61
C ARG A 86 -12.61 17.27 -13.70
N VAL A 87 -13.83 16.98 -14.11
CA VAL A 87 -14.93 17.95 -14.16
C VAL A 87 -16.03 17.47 -13.24
N PHE A 88 -16.32 18.26 -12.21
CA PHE A 88 -17.38 17.98 -11.24
C PHE A 88 -18.65 18.68 -11.70
N LEU A 89 -19.69 17.88 -11.93
CA LEU A 89 -20.98 18.35 -12.41
C LEU A 89 -21.99 18.34 -11.27
N ASP A 90 -22.79 19.40 -11.21
CA ASP A 90 -23.98 19.47 -10.38
C ASP A 90 -25.06 18.62 -11.06
N PHE A 91 -25.05 17.34 -10.73
CA PHE A 91 -26.21 16.50 -10.93
C PHE A 91 -27.05 16.64 -9.66
N ASP A 92 -28.36 16.88 -9.80
CA ASP A 92 -29.38 16.90 -8.71
C ASP A 92 -29.48 15.56 -7.91
N PHE A 93 -28.46 14.73 -7.98
CA PHE A 93 -28.27 13.53 -7.18
C PHE A 93 -27.73 13.95 -5.80
N ASN A 94 -27.95 13.12 -4.78
CA ASN A 94 -27.36 13.32 -3.43
C ASN A 94 -25.80 13.24 -3.41
N SER A 95 -25.13 13.27 -4.56
CA SER A 95 -23.67 13.25 -4.73
C SER A 95 -23.28 13.79 -6.11
N ASP A 96 -22.25 14.62 -6.17
CA ASP A 96 -21.71 15.18 -7.42
C ASP A 96 -21.28 14.06 -8.40
N VAL A 97 -21.35 14.34 -9.71
CA VAL A 97 -20.90 13.40 -10.75
C VAL A 97 -19.58 13.87 -11.33
N LEU A 98 -18.68 12.91 -11.58
CA LEU A 98 -17.34 13.14 -12.10
C LEU A 98 -17.24 12.80 -13.59
N TYR A 99 -16.86 13.75 -14.42
CA TYR A 99 -16.44 13.52 -15.79
C TYR A 99 -14.91 13.59 -15.90
N LEU A 100 -14.33 12.61 -16.60
CA LEU A 100 -12.89 12.47 -16.80
C LEU A 100 -12.53 12.57 -18.29
N PRO A 101 -12.40 13.80 -18.84
CA PRO A 101 -12.01 13.99 -20.24
C PRO A 101 -10.58 13.56 -20.53
N LEU A 102 -9.69 13.56 -19.53
CA LEU A 102 -8.30 13.15 -19.68
C LEU A 102 -7.83 12.36 -18.46
N GLY A 103 -7.30 11.17 -18.73
CA GLY A 103 -6.68 10.29 -17.74
C GLY A 103 -7.69 9.65 -16.78
N MET A 104 -7.47 8.37 -16.44
CA MET A 104 -8.19 7.71 -15.35
C MET A 104 -7.29 7.59 -14.13
N ASP A 105 -7.84 7.94 -12.97
CA ASP A 105 -7.14 7.93 -11.68
C ASP A 105 -7.69 6.87 -10.69
N TYR A 106 -8.74 6.16 -11.07
CA TYR A 106 -9.30 5.04 -10.32
C TYR A 106 -9.08 3.70 -11.01
N ILE A 107 -8.99 2.65 -10.19
CA ILE A 107 -8.91 1.27 -10.65
C ILE A 107 -10.34 0.72 -10.66
N ILE A 108 -10.78 0.30 -11.85
CA ILE A 108 -12.07 -0.37 -12.02
C ILE A 108 -11.93 -1.77 -11.41
N GLY A 109 -12.74 -2.06 -10.40
CA GLY A 109 -12.71 -3.35 -9.70
C GLY A 109 -13.43 -4.44 -10.48
N ASN A 110 -14.53 -4.09 -11.12
CA ASN A 110 -15.32 -4.97 -11.98
C ASN A 110 -15.88 -4.17 -13.17
N GLY A 111 -15.84 -4.75 -14.37
CA GLY A 111 -16.20 -4.08 -15.63
C GLY A 111 -14.99 -3.66 -16.49
N GLU A 112 -15.28 -3.15 -17.68
CA GLU A 112 -14.25 -2.77 -18.69
C GLU A 112 -14.02 -1.25 -18.75
N GLY A 113 -14.82 -0.46 -18.04
CA GLY A 113 -14.78 1.00 -18.09
C GLY A 113 -15.57 1.57 -19.26
N PHE A 114 -15.35 2.86 -19.56
CA PHE A 114 -16.05 3.52 -20.67
C PHE A 114 -15.55 2.95 -22.01
N SER A 115 -16.49 2.50 -22.84
CA SER A 115 -16.19 1.87 -24.13
C SER A 115 -16.60 2.75 -25.32
N SER A 116 -17.39 3.79 -25.08
CA SER A 116 -17.88 4.70 -26.12
C SER A 116 -18.36 6.01 -25.53
N ASP A 117 -18.16 7.12 -26.24
CA ASP A 117 -18.77 8.42 -25.93
C ASP A 117 -20.09 8.67 -26.68
N VAL A 118 -20.69 7.62 -27.26
CA VAL A 118 -21.94 7.75 -28.03
C VAL A 118 -23.18 7.48 -27.16
N THR A 119 -23.09 6.54 -26.22
CA THR A 119 -24.20 6.18 -25.33
C THR A 119 -23.88 6.57 -23.90
N PRO A 120 -24.82 7.11 -23.10
CA PRO A 120 -24.58 7.42 -21.70
C PRO A 120 -24.14 6.18 -20.90
N GLN A 121 -22.96 6.25 -20.31
CA GLN A 121 -22.35 5.19 -19.51
C GLN A 121 -21.97 5.75 -18.14
N ILE A 122 -22.06 4.91 -17.12
CA ILE A 122 -21.74 5.27 -15.75
C ILE A 122 -20.90 4.19 -15.08
N ILE A 123 -19.97 4.63 -14.24
CA ILE A 123 -19.19 3.79 -13.34
C ILE A 123 -19.52 4.24 -11.92
N ILE A 124 -20.00 3.30 -11.10
CA ILE A 124 -20.62 3.60 -9.81
C ILE A 124 -19.77 3.02 -8.66
N PRO A 125 -19.65 3.71 -7.52
CA PRO A 125 -19.06 3.12 -6.32
C PRO A 125 -19.79 1.82 -5.90
N LEU A 126 -19.05 0.80 -5.45
CA LEU A 126 -19.63 -0.50 -5.06
C LEU A 126 -20.71 -0.37 -3.98
N VAL A 127 -20.55 0.59 -3.07
CA VAL A 127 -21.54 0.89 -2.01
C VAL A 127 -22.86 1.33 -2.62
N VAL A 128 -22.83 2.33 -3.50
CA VAL A 128 -24.02 2.87 -4.19
C VAL A 128 -24.65 1.81 -5.09
N LEU A 129 -23.83 0.99 -5.77
CA LEU A 129 -24.33 -0.12 -6.60
C LEU A 129 -25.14 -1.14 -5.79
N GLY A 130 -24.70 -1.42 -4.56
CA GLY A 130 -25.43 -2.27 -3.61
C GLY A 130 -26.74 -1.64 -3.12
N GLU A 131 -26.77 -0.32 -2.89
CA GLU A 131 -27.98 0.39 -2.47
C GLU A 131 -29.06 0.38 -3.56
N ILE A 132 -28.67 0.53 -4.83
CA ILE A 132 -29.58 0.53 -5.98
C ILE A 132 -29.91 -0.88 -6.50
N ASN A 133 -29.40 -1.95 -5.86
CA ASN A 133 -29.61 -3.36 -6.25
C ASN A 133 -29.38 -3.64 -7.75
N SER A 134 -28.36 -3.02 -8.36
CA SER A 134 -28.04 -3.22 -9.78
C SER A 134 -26.70 -3.93 -9.96
N THR A 135 -26.44 -4.43 -11.17
CA THR A 135 -25.19 -5.11 -11.52
C THR A 135 -24.50 -4.48 -12.74
N VAL A 136 -23.19 -4.72 -12.86
CA VAL A 136 -22.43 -4.28 -14.05
C VAL A 136 -23.01 -4.96 -15.30
N GLY A 137 -23.35 -4.17 -16.32
CA GLY A 137 -24.00 -4.61 -17.55
C GLY A 137 -25.49 -4.25 -17.65
N GLU A 138 -26.12 -3.86 -16.53
CA GLU A 138 -27.51 -3.42 -16.53
C GLU A 138 -27.66 -1.95 -16.92
N LYS A 139 -28.89 -1.56 -17.26
CA LYS A 139 -29.25 -0.18 -17.50
C LYS A 139 -30.02 0.36 -16.30
N ILE A 140 -29.63 1.53 -15.85
CA ILE A 140 -30.28 2.25 -14.75
C ILE A 140 -30.79 3.59 -15.26
N GLU A 141 -31.90 4.05 -14.71
CA GLU A 141 -32.44 5.37 -15.03
C GLU A 141 -32.11 6.33 -13.87
N ILE A 142 -31.42 7.42 -14.19
CA ILE A 142 -31.08 8.49 -13.25
C ILE A 142 -31.58 9.80 -13.84
N ASN A 143 -32.44 10.53 -13.12
CA ASN A 143 -33.01 11.82 -13.52
C ASN A 143 -33.60 11.84 -14.96
N GLY A 144 -34.33 10.78 -15.32
CA GLY A 144 -34.98 10.64 -16.63
C GLY A 144 -34.02 10.31 -17.78
N GLN A 145 -32.77 9.97 -17.47
CA GLN A 145 -31.75 9.55 -18.42
C GLN A 145 -31.31 8.12 -18.15
N LEU A 146 -31.25 7.32 -19.20
CA LEU A 146 -30.88 5.91 -19.12
C LEU A 146 -29.36 5.76 -19.27
N PHE A 147 -28.72 5.15 -18.28
CA PHE A 147 -27.28 4.89 -18.23
C PHE A 147 -27.01 3.39 -18.31
N SER A 148 -25.98 2.99 -19.06
CA SER A 148 -25.43 1.64 -18.96
C SER A 148 -24.37 1.60 -17.87
N VAL A 149 -24.50 0.70 -16.90
CA VAL A 149 -23.49 0.49 -15.85
C VAL A 149 -22.35 -0.32 -16.46
N VAL A 150 -21.19 0.30 -16.68
CA VAL A 150 -20.05 -0.33 -17.37
C VAL A 150 -18.92 -0.73 -16.42
N GLY A 151 -19.03 -0.36 -15.15
CA GLY A 151 -18.15 -0.86 -14.11
C GLY A 151 -18.48 -0.33 -12.73
N CYS A 152 -17.74 -0.84 -11.76
CA CYS A 152 -17.76 -0.34 -10.40
C CYS A 152 -16.35 -0.30 -9.79
N TYR A 153 -16.17 0.58 -8.80
CA TYR A 153 -14.94 0.68 -8.02
C TYR A 153 -15.23 0.84 -6.53
N ASN A 154 -14.24 0.59 -5.68
CA ASN A 154 -14.44 0.48 -4.24
C ASN A 154 -14.34 1.79 -3.45
N VAL A 155 -13.71 2.85 -3.98
CA VAL A 155 -13.11 3.89 -3.10
C VAL A 155 -13.27 5.35 -3.55
N ASN A 156 -14.30 5.71 -4.34
CA ASN A 156 -14.62 7.14 -4.52
C ASN A 156 -16.05 7.45 -4.07
N GLU A 157 -16.24 8.70 -3.64
CA GLU A 157 -17.51 9.29 -3.19
C GLU A 157 -18.42 9.72 -4.36
N TYR A 158 -17.87 9.79 -5.57
CA TYR A 158 -18.56 10.26 -6.76
C TYR A 158 -18.87 9.10 -7.68
N SER A 159 -19.86 9.24 -8.57
CA SER A 159 -20.01 8.36 -9.74
C SER A 159 -19.33 8.99 -10.93
N ALA A 160 -18.71 8.20 -11.80
CA ALA A 160 -18.07 8.70 -13.00
C ALA A 160 -18.94 8.48 -14.24
N VAL A 161 -18.98 9.45 -15.15
CA VAL A 161 -19.73 9.36 -16.42
C VAL A 161 -18.84 9.69 -17.62
N ASN A 162 -19.24 9.20 -18.79
CA ASN A 162 -18.61 9.54 -20.07
C ASN A 162 -19.19 10.85 -20.66
N ARG A 163 -18.60 11.36 -21.75
CA ARG A 163 -19.05 12.62 -22.38
C ARG A 163 -20.50 12.55 -22.85
N ALA A 164 -20.96 11.39 -23.31
CA ALA A 164 -22.33 11.17 -23.82
C ALA A 164 -23.42 11.41 -22.77
N ALA A 165 -23.07 11.26 -21.48
CA ALA A 165 -24.00 11.47 -20.40
C ALA A 165 -24.34 12.95 -20.17
N ILE A 166 -23.47 13.86 -20.60
CA ILE A 166 -23.47 15.26 -20.18
C ILE A 166 -24.24 16.11 -21.19
N LYS A 167 -25.26 16.82 -20.71
CA LYS A 167 -26.06 17.75 -21.52
C LYS A 167 -25.40 19.13 -21.52
N ALA A 168 -25.67 19.89 -22.58
CA ALA A 168 -25.19 21.25 -22.76
C ALA A 168 -25.50 22.19 -21.58
N ALA A 169 -26.69 22.02 -20.99
CA ALA A 169 -27.19 22.86 -19.90
C ALA A 169 -26.76 22.40 -18.50
N ASP A 170 -26.03 21.28 -18.39
CA ASP A 170 -25.58 20.78 -17.09
C ASP A 170 -24.59 21.78 -16.48
N LYS A 171 -24.76 22.05 -15.19
CA LYS A 171 -23.92 23.01 -14.47
C LYS A 171 -22.64 22.34 -14.00
N VAL A 172 -21.55 23.08 -14.11
CA VAL A 172 -20.24 22.62 -13.66
C VAL A 172 -19.94 23.30 -12.33
N LEU A 173 -19.58 22.51 -11.34
CA LEU A 173 -19.21 22.99 -10.01
C LEU A 173 -17.74 23.41 -10.01
N LYS A 174 -16.88 22.51 -10.49
CA LYS A 174 -15.43 22.67 -10.35
C LYS A 174 -14.69 21.86 -11.40
N ILE A 175 -13.51 22.34 -11.81
CA ILE A 175 -12.56 21.61 -12.64
C ILE A 175 -11.27 21.41 -11.84
N GLU A 176 -10.76 20.18 -11.79
CA GLU A 176 -9.42 19.90 -11.29
C GLU A 176 -8.50 19.45 -12.40
N VAL A 177 -7.33 20.07 -12.50
CA VAL A 177 -6.30 19.72 -13.48
C VAL A 177 -5.06 19.29 -12.72
N ALA A 178 -4.70 18.00 -12.77
CA ALA A 178 -3.45 17.52 -12.21
C ALA A 178 -2.37 17.52 -13.29
N ALA A 179 -1.27 18.23 -13.06
CA ALA A 179 -0.15 18.31 -13.99
C ALA A 179 0.67 17.00 -14.03
N ASN A 180 1.34 16.74 -15.15
CA ASN A 180 2.26 15.59 -15.34
C ASN A 180 3.47 15.65 -14.41
N SER A 181 3.91 16.85 -14.06
CA SER A 181 4.99 17.13 -13.13
C SER A 181 4.62 18.30 -12.22
N LEU A 182 5.41 18.51 -11.17
CA LEU A 182 5.28 19.70 -10.33
C LEU A 182 5.42 20.95 -11.19
N PRO A 183 4.39 21.82 -11.25
CA PRO A 183 4.39 22.97 -12.13
C PRO A 183 5.34 24.05 -11.61
N THR A 184 6.09 24.65 -12.53
CA THR A 184 6.93 25.81 -12.28
C THR A 184 6.09 27.07 -12.13
N LYS A 185 6.65 28.13 -11.52
CA LYS A 185 5.95 29.42 -11.39
C LYS A 185 5.45 29.97 -12.73
N LYS A 186 6.24 29.81 -13.80
CA LYS A 186 5.85 30.22 -15.16
C LYS A 186 4.68 29.41 -15.72
N GLU A 187 4.64 28.10 -15.43
CA GLU A 187 3.52 27.25 -15.86
C GLU A 187 2.24 27.56 -15.07
N ILE A 188 2.37 27.90 -13.79
CA ILE A 188 1.25 28.38 -12.96
C ILE A 188 0.70 29.69 -13.53
N GLU A 189 1.56 30.66 -13.82
CA GLU A 189 1.18 31.94 -14.43
C GLU A 189 0.48 31.72 -15.79
N LYS A 190 1.07 30.90 -16.66
CA LYS A 190 0.49 30.55 -17.97
C LYS A 190 -0.87 29.87 -17.83
N PHE A 191 -1.02 28.95 -16.88
CA PHE A 191 -2.29 28.29 -16.61
C PHE A 191 -3.36 29.28 -16.14
N ASN A 192 -2.99 30.21 -15.25
CA ASN A 192 -3.89 31.22 -14.74
C ASN A 192 -4.33 32.20 -15.83
N GLU A 193 -3.39 32.73 -16.62
CA GLU A 193 -3.70 33.61 -17.75
C GLU A 193 -4.62 32.94 -18.77
N HIS A 194 -4.34 31.68 -19.11
CA HIS A 194 -5.19 30.91 -20.00
C HIS A 194 -6.58 30.71 -19.41
N THR A 195 -6.68 30.33 -18.13
CA THR A 195 -7.97 30.12 -17.46
C THR A 195 -8.79 31.42 -17.38
N TYR A 196 -8.17 32.55 -17.01
CA TYR A 196 -8.87 33.84 -16.97
C TYR A 196 -9.34 34.33 -18.34
N SER A 197 -8.69 33.92 -19.43
CA SER A 197 -9.14 34.27 -20.79
C SER A 197 -10.48 33.62 -21.16
N PHE A 198 -10.78 32.44 -20.62
CA PHE A 198 -12.06 31.75 -20.81
C PHE A 198 -13.06 32.02 -19.68
N LEU A 199 -12.57 32.11 -18.44
CA LEU A 199 -13.36 32.16 -17.22
C LEU A 199 -12.91 33.34 -16.33
N PRO A 200 -13.23 34.60 -16.71
CA PRO A 200 -12.73 35.79 -16.03
C PRO A 200 -13.21 35.94 -14.58
N PHE A 201 -14.29 35.27 -14.20
CA PHE A 201 -14.87 35.30 -12.85
C PHE A 201 -14.54 34.06 -12.00
N SER A 202 -13.75 33.12 -12.53
CA SER A 202 -13.42 31.89 -11.80
C SER A 202 -12.41 32.15 -10.69
N THR A 203 -12.53 31.40 -9.60
CA THR A 203 -11.52 31.39 -8.54
C THR A 203 -10.60 30.19 -8.76
N ILE A 204 -9.31 30.47 -8.98
CA ILE A 204 -8.30 29.43 -9.20
C ILE A 204 -7.53 29.18 -7.89
N SER A 205 -7.69 27.99 -7.32
CA SER A 205 -6.82 27.47 -6.29
C SER A 205 -5.60 26.84 -6.95
N ASN A 206 -4.47 27.54 -6.85
CA ASN A 206 -3.20 27.06 -7.37
C ASN A 206 -2.65 25.88 -6.55
N PRO A 207 -1.78 25.05 -7.16
CA PRO A 207 -1.07 24.00 -6.45
C PRO A 207 -0.29 24.59 -5.29
N ARG A 208 -0.27 23.86 -4.18
CA ARG A 208 0.45 24.28 -2.97
C ARG A 208 1.93 24.48 -3.28
N GLU A 209 2.51 25.56 -2.75
CA GLU A 209 3.94 25.79 -2.91
C GLU A 209 4.75 24.63 -2.32
N ARG A 210 5.84 24.30 -3.02
CA ARG A 210 6.74 23.23 -2.61
C ARG A 210 7.38 23.57 -1.26
N ASN A 211 7.13 22.72 -0.27
CA ASN A 211 7.81 22.77 1.02
C ASN A 211 8.91 21.70 1.07
N ILE A 212 10.16 22.16 0.96
CA ILE A 212 11.35 21.28 1.00
C ILE A 212 11.43 20.53 2.34
N THR A 213 10.96 21.13 3.44
CA THR A 213 10.99 20.51 4.77
C THR A 213 10.05 19.32 4.86
N SER A 214 8.85 19.38 4.27
CA SER A 214 7.93 18.23 4.26
C SER A 214 8.43 17.11 3.36
N GLU A 215 8.98 17.43 2.19
CA GLU A 215 9.59 16.41 1.31
C GLU A 215 10.79 15.72 1.96
N PHE A 216 11.64 16.49 2.64
CA PHE A 216 12.77 15.93 3.39
C PHE A 216 12.28 15.06 4.56
N GLY A 217 11.19 15.47 5.24
CA GLY A 217 10.53 14.68 6.27
C GLY A 217 10.12 13.29 5.77
N PHE A 218 9.39 13.22 4.66
CA PHE A 218 8.98 11.94 4.06
C PHE A 218 10.19 11.07 3.70
N ASN A 219 11.22 11.65 3.10
CA ASN A 219 12.47 10.93 2.78
C ASN A 219 13.17 10.38 4.03
N SER A 220 13.15 11.12 5.14
CA SER A 220 13.73 10.67 6.39
C SER A 220 12.96 9.48 7.00
N ASP A 221 11.63 9.47 6.90
CA ASP A 221 10.80 8.37 7.41
C ASP A 221 10.99 7.07 6.61
N TYR A 222 11.18 7.18 5.28
CA TYR A 222 11.56 6.03 4.44
C TYR A 222 12.88 5.42 4.88
N ILE A 223 13.90 6.26 5.10
CA ILE A 223 15.23 5.83 5.52
C ILE A 223 15.15 5.18 6.91
N ASN A 224 14.43 5.78 7.85
CA ASN A 224 14.22 5.23 9.18
C ASN A 224 13.54 3.86 9.12
N SER A 225 12.51 3.72 8.29
CA SER A 225 11.80 2.44 8.09
C SER A 225 12.75 1.35 7.59
N ILE A 226 13.62 1.66 6.62
CA ILE A 226 14.63 0.72 6.10
C ILE A 226 15.65 0.36 7.19
N ILE A 227 16.13 1.33 7.97
CA ILE A 227 17.08 1.08 9.07
C ILE A 227 16.47 0.14 10.13
N LEU A 228 15.22 0.38 10.54
CA LEU A 228 14.51 -0.48 11.49
C LEU A 228 14.33 -1.91 10.95
N LEU A 229 14.04 -2.04 9.66
CA LEU A 229 13.93 -3.34 8.99
C LEU A 229 15.26 -4.09 9.01
N LEU A 230 16.37 -3.42 8.68
CA LEU A 230 17.71 -4.00 8.72
C LEU A 230 18.11 -4.43 10.14
N LEU A 231 17.81 -3.61 11.15
CA LEU A 231 18.06 -3.95 12.56
C LEU A 231 17.28 -5.21 12.97
N ALA A 232 16.00 -5.31 12.58
CA ALA A 232 15.18 -6.48 12.86
C ALA A 232 15.78 -7.75 12.22
N ILE A 233 16.27 -7.65 10.98
CA ILE A 233 16.92 -8.75 10.24
C ILE A 233 18.20 -9.20 10.94
N ILE A 234 19.07 -8.26 11.28
CA ILE A 234 20.35 -8.54 11.97
C ILE A 234 20.07 -9.22 13.29
N ASN A 235 19.06 -8.76 14.04
CA ASN A 235 18.69 -9.35 15.31
C ASN A 235 18.18 -10.79 15.14
N ILE A 236 17.22 -11.05 14.23
CA ILE A 236 16.71 -12.41 13.96
C ILE A 236 17.86 -13.34 13.55
N SER A 237 18.73 -12.86 12.65
CA SER A 237 19.93 -13.56 12.19
C SER A 237 20.87 -13.94 13.33
N TYR A 238 21.18 -12.99 14.22
CA TYR A 238 22.10 -13.22 15.34
C TYR A 238 21.51 -14.19 16.35
N VAL A 239 20.26 -13.97 16.72
CA VAL A 239 19.54 -14.76 17.70
C VAL A 239 19.37 -16.21 17.20
N TYR A 240 19.04 -16.42 15.93
CA TYR A 240 18.92 -17.78 15.39
C TYR A 240 20.27 -18.49 15.23
N ASN A 241 21.32 -17.79 14.80
CA ASN A 241 22.68 -18.34 14.78
C ASN A 241 23.12 -18.81 16.17
N TYR A 242 22.74 -18.09 17.23
CA TYR A 242 23.01 -18.51 18.60
C TYR A 242 22.29 -19.83 18.94
N ILE A 243 21.01 -19.99 18.59
CA ILE A 243 20.28 -21.25 18.79
C ILE A 243 20.98 -22.42 18.09
N LEU A 244 21.38 -22.22 16.82
CA LEU A 244 22.07 -23.27 16.06
C LEU A 244 23.35 -23.70 16.77
N ARG A 245 24.15 -22.74 17.27
CA ARG A 245 25.38 -23.04 18.03
C ARG A 245 25.10 -23.85 19.28
N GLN A 246 24.07 -23.52 20.06
CA GLN A 246 23.69 -24.28 21.26
C GLN A 246 23.26 -25.72 20.91
N ARG A 247 22.68 -25.92 19.72
CA ARG A 247 22.23 -27.24 19.25
C ARG A 247 23.31 -28.07 18.57
N LYS A 248 24.54 -27.53 18.41
CA LYS A 248 25.62 -28.20 17.67
C LYS A 248 25.87 -29.63 18.16
N TYR A 249 25.97 -29.83 19.48
CA TYR A 249 26.26 -31.14 20.07
C TYR A 249 25.17 -32.18 19.77
N ILE A 250 23.90 -31.83 19.99
CA ILE A 250 22.76 -32.72 19.75
C ILE A 250 22.64 -33.06 18.25
N LEU A 251 22.84 -32.07 17.38
CA LEU A 251 22.81 -32.29 15.92
C LEU A 251 23.96 -33.19 15.45
N THR A 252 25.15 -33.08 16.07
CA THR A 252 26.27 -33.99 15.82
C THR A 252 25.90 -35.43 16.19
N ILE A 253 25.28 -35.67 17.36
CA ILE A 253 24.83 -37.02 17.76
C ILE A 253 23.86 -37.60 16.72
N TYR A 254 22.84 -36.82 16.32
CA TYR A 254 21.91 -37.29 15.28
C TYR A 254 22.63 -37.64 13.98
N ARG A 255 23.66 -36.88 13.61
CA ARG A 255 24.46 -37.18 12.42
C ARG A 255 25.25 -38.47 12.57
N SER A 256 25.88 -38.72 13.72
CA SER A 256 26.59 -39.96 14.03
C SER A 256 25.66 -41.18 14.01
N CYS A 257 24.39 -41.01 14.40
CA CYS A 257 23.36 -42.04 14.29
C CYS A 257 22.79 -42.21 12.86
N GLY A 258 23.40 -41.62 11.82
CA GLY A 258 23.01 -41.81 10.42
C GLY A 258 21.93 -40.84 9.90
N CYS A 259 21.60 -39.76 10.62
CA CYS A 259 20.63 -38.77 10.14
C CYS A 259 21.13 -38.05 8.88
N SER A 260 20.33 -38.05 7.81
CA SER A 260 20.65 -37.33 6.55
C SER A 260 20.67 -35.80 6.73
N LEU A 261 21.43 -35.10 5.88
CA LEU A 261 21.47 -33.63 5.88
C LEU A 261 20.10 -32.99 5.66
N LYS A 262 19.29 -33.56 4.76
CA LYS A 262 17.91 -33.09 4.48
C LYS A 262 17.03 -33.17 5.74
N ARG A 263 17.11 -34.28 6.49
CA ARG A 263 16.35 -34.45 7.74
C ARG A 263 16.80 -33.47 8.82
N MET A 264 18.10 -33.21 8.95
CA MET A 264 18.59 -32.17 9.88
C MET A 264 18.13 -30.77 9.49
N PHE A 265 18.15 -30.44 8.19
CA PHE A 265 17.62 -29.16 7.71
C PHE A 265 16.15 -29.00 8.08
N VAL A 266 15.32 -29.99 7.78
CA VAL A 266 13.88 -29.97 8.10
C VAL A 266 13.65 -29.83 9.61
N LEU A 267 14.47 -30.49 10.44
CA LEU A 267 14.37 -30.39 11.90
C LEU A 267 14.68 -28.97 12.40
N CYS A 268 15.79 -28.37 11.96
CA CYS A 268 16.16 -27.01 12.35
C CYS A 268 15.17 -25.97 11.82
N PHE A 269 14.68 -26.15 10.59
CA PHE A 269 13.78 -25.24 9.92
C PHE A 269 12.36 -25.29 10.50
N SER A 270 11.84 -26.49 10.78
CA SER A 270 10.51 -26.65 11.41
C SER A 270 10.49 -26.09 12.83
N GLU A 271 11.58 -26.25 13.58
CA GLU A 271 11.72 -25.62 14.89
C GLU A 271 11.72 -24.10 14.79
N PHE A 272 12.49 -23.54 13.86
CA PHE A 272 12.50 -22.11 13.60
C PHE A 272 11.10 -21.57 13.27
N LEU A 273 10.39 -22.23 12.34
CA LEU A 273 9.04 -21.85 11.95
C LEU A 273 8.08 -21.84 13.13
N MET A 274 8.18 -22.83 14.04
CA MET A 274 7.34 -22.88 15.22
C MET A 274 7.55 -21.67 16.13
N TYR A 275 8.81 -21.31 16.43
CA TYR A 275 9.10 -20.11 17.22
C TYR A 275 8.65 -18.84 16.50
N PHE A 276 8.88 -18.76 15.20
CA PHE A 276 8.50 -17.61 14.39
C PHE A 276 6.98 -17.39 14.40
N ILE A 277 6.18 -18.43 14.21
CA ILE A 277 4.70 -18.32 14.22
C ILE A 277 4.21 -17.85 15.59
N ILE A 278 4.69 -18.46 16.68
CA ILE A 278 4.25 -18.10 18.05
C ILE A 278 4.60 -16.64 18.36
N THR A 279 5.84 -16.23 18.06
CA THR A 279 6.30 -14.86 18.30
C THR A 279 5.62 -13.84 17.39
N ALA A 280 5.28 -14.22 16.15
CA ALA A 280 4.53 -13.37 15.22
C ALA A 280 3.10 -13.11 15.69
N VAL A 281 2.38 -14.15 16.11
CA VAL A 281 1.02 -14.00 16.66
C VAL A 281 1.03 -13.06 17.87
N LEU A 282 1.99 -13.25 18.78
CA LEU A 282 2.11 -12.41 19.96
C LEU A 282 2.50 -10.96 19.63
N ALA A 283 3.40 -10.75 18.67
CA ALA A 283 3.76 -9.42 18.20
C ALA A 283 2.58 -8.69 17.54
N ILE A 284 1.78 -9.37 16.73
CA ILE A 284 0.56 -8.81 16.13
C ILE A 284 -0.43 -8.39 17.22
N PHE A 285 -0.63 -9.23 18.25
CA PHE A 285 -1.49 -8.91 19.37
C PHE A 285 -1.00 -7.66 20.12
N ILE A 286 0.30 -7.61 20.45
CA ILE A 286 0.90 -6.46 21.12
C ILE A 286 0.74 -5.19 20.27
N PHE A 287 1.01 -5.29 18.97
CA PHE A 287 0.90 -4.15 18.07
C PHE A 287 -0.55 -3.65 18.00
N HIS A 288 -1.52 -4.54 17.77
CA HIS A 288 -2.91 -4.18 17.56
C HIS A 288 -3.53 -3.52 18.79
N PHE A 289 -3.29 -4.07 19.99
CA PHE A 289 -3.93 -3.59 21.21
C PHE A 289 -3.19 -2.43 21.89
N PHE A 290 -1.86 -2.35 21.79
CA PHE A 290 -1.09 -1.39 22.58
C PHE A 290 -0.40 -0.32 21.73
N ILE A 291 0.15 -0.68 20.58
CA ILE A 291 1.01 0.22 19.79
C ILE A 291 0.20 1.01 18.77
N LYS A 292 -0.73 0.35 18.06
CA LYS A 292 -1.55 0.93 16.99
C LYS A 292 -2.16 2.26 17.41
N LYS A 293 -2.88 2.27 18.54
CA LYS A 293 -3.58 3.45 19.05
C LYS A 293 -2.64 4.60 19.43
N THR A 294 -1.40 4.29 19.80
CA THR A 294 -0.45 5.27 20.35
C THR A 294 0.37 5.94 19.25
N LEU A 295 0.72 5.20 18.20
CA LEU A 295 1.65 5.67 17.16
C LEU A 295 0.99 5.99 15.82
N PHE A 296 -0.21 5.47 15.54
CA PHE A 296 -0.84 5.57 14.23
C PHE A 296 -2.26 6.12 14.36
N SER A 297 -2.59 7.09 13.51
CA SER A 297 -3.87 7.81 13.56
C SER A 297 -4.97 7.13 12.74
N GLU A 298 -4.59 6.36 11.72
CA GLU A 298 -5.54 5.68 10.83
C GLU A 298 -6.01 4.31 11.34
N ALA A 299 -7.23 3.95 10.95
CA ALA A 299 -7.81 2.65 11.22
C ALA A 299 -7.10 1.54 10.41
N VAL A 300 -6.03 0.95 10.96
CA VAL A 300 -5.41 -0.26 10.41
C VAL A 300 -6.41 -1.42 10.40
N SER A 301 -6.81 -1.88 9.22
CA SER A 301 -7.71 -3.03 9.04
C SER A 301 -6.98 -4.34 9.34
N PRO A 302 -7.64 -5.43 9.76
CA PRO A 302 -7.01 -6.74 9.90
C PRO A 302 -6.29 -7.24 8.63
N LEU A 303 -6.76 -6.84 7.44
CA LEU A 303 -6.13 -7.20 6.16
C LEU A 303 -4.77 -6.50 5.97
N ASP A 304 -4.56 -5.35 6.60
CA ASP A 304 -3.31 -4.59 6.48
C ASP A 304 -2.12 -5.28 7.18
N TYR A 305 -2.38 -6.30 8.00
CA TYR A 305 -1.32 -7.11 8.61
C TYR A 305 -0.75 -8.16 7.66
N ILE A 306 -1.44 -8.50 6.57
CA ILE A 306 -0.98 -9.52 5.63
C ILE A 306 0.35 -9.10 4.95
N PRO A 307 0.46 -7.90 4.34
CA PRO A 307 1.71 -7.49 3.69
C PRO A 307 2.95 -7.44 4.60
N PRO A 308 2.91 -6.87 5.83
CA PRO A 308 4.08 -6.86 6.69
C PRO A 308 4.47 -8.27 7.16
N ILE A 309 3.51 -9.17 7.40
CA ILE A 309 3.80 -10.56 7.76
C ILE A 309 4.43 -11.30 6.59
N MET A 310 3.89 -11.15 5.38
CA MET A 310 4.46 -11.77 4.18
C MET A 310 5.88 -11.28 3.92
N THR A 311 6.11 -9.98 4.08
CA THR A 311 7.45 -9.37 3.98
C THR A 311 8.39 -9.96 5.03
N ALA A 312 7.95 -10.05 6.29
CA ALA A 312 8.70 -10.67 7.37
C ALA A 312 9.06 -12.12 7.04
N VAL A 313 8.11 -12.92 6.57
CA VAL A 313 8.32 -14.32 6.17
C VAL A 313 9.36 -14.42 5.07
N VAL A 314 9.23 -13.65 3.98
CA VAL A 314 10.17 -13.70 2.85
C VAL A 314 11.58 -13.36 3.29
N ILE A 315 11.75 -12.26 4.04
CA ILE A 315 13.04 -11.79 4.54
C ILE A 315 13.67 -12.83 5.47
N VAL A 316 12.87 -13.36 6.40
CA VAL A 316 13.31 -14.37 7.35
C VAL A 316 13.74 -15.64 6.62
N LEU A 317 12.97 -16.13 5.66
CA LEU A 317 13.33 -17.30 4.87
C LEU A 317 14.63 -17.08 4.09
N ALA A 318 14.78 -15.91 3.46
CA ALA A 318 15.97 -15.55 2.70
C ALA A 318 17.25 -15.54 3.55
N VAL A 319 17.15 -15.19 4.84
CA VAL A 319 18.29 -15.13 5.76
C VAL A 319 18.54 -16.46 6.46
N ILE A 320 17.48 -17.13 6.92
CA ILE A 320 17.57 -18.34 7.76
C ILE A 320 17.93 -19.57 6.93
N ILE A 321 17.39 -19.73 5.71
CA ILE A 321 17.68 -20.91 4.88
C ILE A 321 19.19 -21.04 4.59
N PRO A 322 19.91 -19.99 4.12
CA PRO A 322 21.36 -20.05 3.93
C PRO A 322 22.11 -20.34 5.23
N GLN A 323 21.67 -19.77 6.36
CA GLN A 323 22.31 -19.98 7.67
C GLN A 323 22.24 -21.43 8.11
N ILE A 324 21.07 -22.06 8.05
CA ILE A 324 20.91 -23.48 8.39
C ILE A 324 21.78 -24.34 7.49
N ASN A 325 21.74 -24.10 6.18
CA ASN A 325 22.53 -24.86 5.21
C ASN A 325 24.04 -24.75 5.47
N ASN A 326 24.53 -23.54 5.74
CA ASN A 326 25.94 -23.30 6.04
C ASN A 326 26.35 -23.93 7.38
N PHE A 327 25.49 -23.84 8.40
CA PHE A 327 25.73 -24.41 9.71
C PHE A 327 25.86 -25.93 9.66
N ILE A 328 24.90 -26.61 9.02
CA ILE A 328 24.87 -28.08 8.90
C ILE A 328 26.09 -28.60 8.11
N LYS A 329 26.51 -27.89 7.05
CA LYS A 329 27.69 -28.26 6.27
C LYS A 329 28.99 -28.08 7.08
N LYS A 330 29.13 -26.96 7.79
CA LYS A 330 30.33 -26.67 8.62
C LYS A 330 30.45 -27.64 9.79
N SER A 331 29.35 -27.96 10.48
CA SER A 331 29.37 -28.92 11.58
C SER A 331 29.88 -30.29 11.13
N LEU A 332 29.59 -30.70 9.90
CA LEU A 332 30.06 -31.96 9.33
C LEU A 332 31.59 -31.97 9.11
N ILE A 333 32.15 -30.88 8.60
CA ILE A 333 33.60 -30.73 8.39
C ILE A 333 34.32 -30.71 9.74
N ASP A 334 33.78 -30.01 10.73
CA ASP A 334 34.37 -29.90 12.07
C ASP A 334 34.44 -31.27 12.77
N VAL A 335 33.43 -32.12 12.59
CA VAL A 335 33.39 -33.48 13.15
C VAL A 335 34.40 -34.38 12.44
N LEU A 336 34.45 -34.32 11.10
CA LEU A 336 35.44 -35.09 10.32
C LEU A 336 36.89 -34.69 10.66
N LYS A 337 37.15 -33.40 10.87
CA LYS A 337 38.50 -32.90 11.21
C LYS A 337 38.96 -33.28 12.62
N ARG A 338 38.05 -33.52 13.57
CA ARG A 338 38.40 -33.86 14.96
C ARG A 338 38.62 -35.35 15.20
N GLY A 339 38.34 -36.21 14.22
CA GLY A 339 38.54 -37.65 14.38
C GLY A 339 37.64 -38.30 15.45
N GLU A 340 36.55 -37.64 15.87
CA GLU A 340 35.62 -38.13 16.90
C GLU A 340 34.58 -39.13 16.33
N LEU A 341 35.03 -40.03 15.45
CA LEU A 341 34.27 -41.20 15.01
C LEU A 341 35.16 -42.43 15.23
N ILE A 342 35.19 -42.88 16.48
CA ILE A 342 35.53 -44.26 16.86
C ILE A 342 34.31 -44.82 17.58
#